data_AF-A0A2S7WRZ5-F1
#
_entry.id   AF-A0A2S7WRZ5-F1
#
_cell.length_a   1.000
_cell.length_b   1.000
_cell.length_c   1.000
_cell.angle_alpha   90.00
_cell.angle_beta   90.00
_cell.angle_gamma   90.00
#
_symmetry.space_group_name_H-M   'P 1'
#
loop_
_entity.id
_entity.type
_entity.pdbx_description
1 polymer ?
#
loop_
_entity_poly.entity_id
_entity_poly.type
_entity_poly.pdbx_seq_one_letter_code
_entity_poly.pdbx_strand_id
1 'polypeptide(L)'
;MVQGIHSQNKVTYNKMERDYQRILKTLNKAVQIKNNGGVIDIDRVVTKLKKIKTKDSSFDTSEADKIVASFNANTFDYESWRKLSSTISTYSKDRGLNVFLDDRLLKDAKKINLKEIQSILEKKKNEGELDFQSKTIDKVISEFPEYLKSGGIFDLFMTQLDQTVARSGSSNPMVTTKKAKKLKQRAEALYAFVGLDNTDVKAIIKAIDKVIDSSQSEMSSAITGAFHKENLGKVVLSSKPLKIGSENISDIKRVFKTGEPIYGTVYFGRTLKDLFKTANFTKNGVTNFNLRFFKENGYPLLGQAEKWEIDSYAFHDDITVHRNNLGQSYIQFILLPKSPSELTQYAKVHNYTPVIFMRALASLPAREVKLKMKFDHVDYSGFNQEFETEFKIDLSQGKGPDFYEKEQNKLIDKYIEDNELPSAGINNTSLEQQMMAHMNSKGWQETFVDAIIEQRDWTIEYELGKPVRKIINAFMVAKHPDGYCFYHNYGFESRPTGSGWSSPQYRSSGSRTRILCSKIKH
;
A
#
# COMPACT_ATOMS: atom_id res chain seq x y z
N MET A 1 -56.17 24.78 -9.97
CA MET A 1 -54.86 24.14 -10.27
C MET A 1 -54.94 22.89 -11.16
N VAL A 2 -56.07 22.18 -11.25
CA VAL A 2 -56.15 20.91 -12.02
C VAL A 2 -56.17 21.08 -13.55
N GLN A 3 -56.66 22.22 -14.08
CA GLN A 3 -56.65 22.48 -15.53
C GLN A 3 -55.27 22.82 -16.13
N GLY A 4 -54.27 23.17 -15.30
CA GLY A 4 -52.91 23.49 -15.78
C GLY A 4 -52.04 22.25 -16.07
N ILE A 5 -52.34 21.12 -15.43
CA ILE A 5 -51.55 19.88 -15.54
C ILE A 5 -51.83 19.16 -16.88
N HIS A 6 -53.06 19.24 -17.37
CA HIS A 6 -53.43 18.62 -18.65
C HIS A 6 -52.80 19.30 -19.87
N SER A 7 -52.55 20.61 -19.82
CA SER A 7 -51.94 21.33 -20.96
C SER A 7 -50.43 21.08 -21.07
N GLN A 8 -49.72 20.99 -19.94
CA GLN A 8 -48.27 20.71 -19.92
C GLN A 8 -47.93 19.30 -20.42
N ASN A 9 -48.77 18.30 -20.10
CA ASN A 9 -48.58 16.94 -20.58
C ASN A 9 -48.77 16.84 -22.11
N LYS A 10 -49.76 17.56 -22.66
CA LYS A 10 -50.02 17.59 -24.11
C LYS A 10 -48.88 18.24 -24.90
N VAL A 11 -48.31 19.34 -24.38
CA VAL A 11 -47.16 20.02 -25.02
C VAL A 11 -45.91 19.13 -25.01
N THR A 12 -45.68 18.42 -23.90
CA THR A 12 -44.54 17.51 -23.76
C THR A 12 -44.66 16.31 -24.72
N TYR A 13 -45.84 15.71 -24.82
CA TYR A 13 -46.13 14.61 -25.73
C TYR A 13 -45.91 15.01 -27.20
N ASN A 14 -46.45 16.16 -27.64
CA ASN A 14 -46.27 16.65 -29.01
C ASN A 14 -44.81 16.95 -29.38
N LYS A 15 -43.97 17.29 -28.39
CA LYS A 15 -42.53 17.45 -28.60
C LYS A 15 -41.85 16.10 -28.78
N MET A 16 -42.19 15.11 -27.96
CA MET A 16 -41.66 13.76 -28.05
C MET A 16 -42.00 13.09 -29.38
N GLU A 17 -43.25 13.24 -29.85
CA GLU A 17 -43.69 12.75 -31.15
C GLU A 17 -42.85 13.34 -32.30
N ARG A 18 -42.66 14.66 -32.31
CA ARG A 18 -41.81 15.31 -33.34
C ARG A 18 -40.36 14.85 -33.31
N ASP A 19 -39.80 14.66 -32.12
CA ASP A 19 -38.43 14.14 -31.96
C ASP A 19 -38.34 12.67 -32.41
N TYR A 20 -39.37 11.86 -32.14
CA TYR A 20 -39.47 10.48 -32.59
C TYR A 20 -39.57 10.36 -34.12
N GLN A 21 -40.41 11.17 -34.77
CA GLN A 21 -40.49 11.21 -36.24
C GLN A 21 -39.15 11.61 -36.90
N ARG A 22 -38.38 12.50 -36.27
CA ARG A 22 -37.02 12.85 -36.72
C ARG A 22 -36.04 11.69 -36.56
N ILE A 23 -36.17 10.92 -35.46
CA ILE A 23 -35.40 9.70 -35.24
C ILE A 23 -35.72 8.68 -36.35
N LEU A 24 -36.99 8.38 -36.59
CA LEU A 24 -37.40 7.44 -37.64
C LEU A 24 -36.91 7.86 -39.02
N LYS A 25 -37.03 9.14 -39.39
CA LYS A 25 -36.51 9.66 -40.67
C LYS A 25 -35.00 9.44 -40.80
N THR A 26 -34.25 9.66 -39.72
CA THR A 26 -32.80 9.45 -39.71
C THR A 26 -32.45 7.97 -39.79
N LEU A 27 -33.16 7.11 -39.05
CA LEU A 27 -32.98 5.65 -39.08
C LEU A 27 -33.32 5.08 -40.46
N ASN A 28 -34.42 5.49 -41.08
CA ASN A 28 -34.78 5.05 -42.43
C ASN A 28 -33.75 5.51 -43.48
N LYS A 29 -33.21 6.73 -43.35
CA LYS A 29 -32.10 7.16 -44.21
C LYS A 29 -30.84 6.33 -43.98
N ALA A 30 -30.56 5.98 -42.73
CA ALA A 30 -29.47 5.09 -42.40
C ALA A 30 -29.65 3.70 -43.02
N VAL A 31 -30.87 3.15 -43.04
CA VAL A 31 -31.15 1.86 -43.68
C VAL A 31 -30.88 1.93 -45.18
N GLN A 32 -31.29 3.02 -45.85
CA GLN A 32 -30.97 3.23 -47.26
C GLN A 32 -29.46 3.31 -47.52
N ILE A 33 -28.72 4.04 -46.68
CA ILE A 33 -27.25 4.14 -46.79
C ILE A 33 -26.62 2.75 -46.60
N LYS A 34 -27.06 1.99 -45.59
CA LYS A 34 -26.60 0.62 -45.32
C LYS A 34 -26.88 -0.32 -46.51
N ASN A 35 -28.07 -0.27 -47.09
CA ASN A 35 -28.46 -1.12 -48.22
C ASN A 35 -27.65 -0.79 -49.49
N ASN A 36 -27.12 0.44 -49.59
CA ASN A 36 -26.24 0.85 -50.68
C ASN A 36 -24.74 0.63 -50.35
N GLY A 37 -24.42 -0.15 -49.32
CA GLY A 37 -23.05 -0.43 -48.90
C GLY A 37 -22.36 0.70 -48.14
N GLY A 38 -23.06 1.79 -47.81
CA GLY A 38 -22.52 2.90 -47.04
C GLY A 38 -22.48 2.63 -45.53
N VAL A 39 -21.51 3.23 -44.85
CA VAL A 39 -21.36 3.18 -43.38
C VAL A 39 -21.99 4.42 -42.76
N ILE A 40 -22.81 4.25 -41.72
CA ILE A 40 -23.43 5.35 -40.98
C ILE A 40 -23.44 5.06 -39.48
N ASP A 41 -22.98 6.04 -38.70
CA ASP A 41 -23.05 6.03 -37.24
C ASP A 41 -24.45 6.47 -36.78
N ILE A 42 -25.13 5.59 -36.03
CA ILE A 42 -26.47 5.83 -35.48
C ILE A 42 -26.46 6.13 -33.97
N ASP A 43 -25.31 6.23 -33.31
CA ASP A 43 -25.20 6.39 -31.85
C ASP A 43 -25.89 7.66 -31.34
N ARG A 44 -25.79 8.74 -32.11
CA ARG A 44 -26.47 10.01 -31.78
C ARG A 44 -28.00 9.84 -31.80
N VAL A 45 -28.51 8.97 -32.67
CA VAL A 45 -29.94 8.68 -32.82
C VAL A 45 -30.40 7.72 -31.71
N VAL A 46 -29.61 6.68 -31.41
CA VAL A 46 -29.85 5.76 -30.28
C VAL A 46 -29.86 6.50 -28.94
N THR A 47 -28.94 7.45 -28.75
CA THR A 47 -28.90 8.30 -27.55
C THR A 47 -30.16 9.15 -27.41
N LYS A 48 -30.66 9.72 -28.52
CA LYS A 48 -31.92 10.48 -28.52
C LYS A 48 -33.14 9.58 -28.24
N LEU A 49 -33.16 8.37 -28.80
CA LEU A 49 -34.22 7.39 -28.54
C LEU A 49 -34.27 6.98 -27.06
N LYS A 50 -33.12 6.74 -26.43
CA LYS A 50 -33.03 6.50 -24.98
C LYS A 50 -33.60 7.66 -24.17
N LYS A 51 -33.31 8.91 -24.56
CA LYS A 51 -33.87 10.10 -23.89
C LYS A 51 -35.40 10.19 -24.00
N ILE A 52 -36.01 9.71 -25.08
CA ILE A 52 -37.48 9.63 -25.20
C ILE A 52 -38.01 8.59 -24.20
N LYS A 53 -37.44 7.37 -24.20
CA LYS A 53 -37.82 6.29 -23.27
C LYS A 53 -37.66 6.64 -21.79
N THR A 54 -36.63 7.40 -21.43
CA THR A 54 -36.43 7.86 -20.05
C THR A 54 -37.44 8.93 -19.64
N LYS A 55 -37.92 9.74 -20.58
CA LYS A 55 -38.93 10.77 -20.30
C LYS A 55 -40.33 10.20 -20.16
N ASP A 56 -40.65 9.20 -20.96
CA ASP A 56 -41.91 8.45 -20.89
C ASP A 56 -41.66 7.01 -21.33
N SER A 57 -41.73 6.08 -20.37
CA SER A 57 -41.53 4.65 -20.64
C SER A 57 -42.70 4.00 -21.39
N SER A 58 -43.85 4.67 -21.48
CA SER A 58 -45.04 4.18 -22.20
C SER A 58 -45.08 4.61 -23.66
N PHE A 59 -44.19 5.51 -24.09
CA PHE A 59 -44.12 6.00 -25.46
C PHE A 59 -43.68 4.87 -26.42
N ASP A 60 -44.51 4.54 -27.42
CA ASP A 60 -44.21 3.48 -28.37
C ASP A 60 -43.00 3.83 -29.24
N THR A 61 -41.95 3.03 -29.10
CA THR A 61 -40.68 3.17 -29.83
C THR A 61 -40.34 1.90 -30.63
N SER A 62 -41.31 0.99 -30.77
CA SER A 62 -41.10 -0.36 -31.30
C SER A 62 -40.57 -0.37 -32.73
N GLU A 63 -40.98 0.57 -33.59
CA GLU A 63 -40.47 0.70 -34.95
C GLU A 63 -39.00 1.11 -34.98
N ALA A 64 -38.64 2.16 -34.23
CA ALA A 64 -37.25 2.59 -34.11
C ALA A 64 -36.37 1.49 -33.50
N ASP A 65 -36.90 0.75 -32.52
CA ASP A 65 -36.21 -0.38 -31.91
C ASP A 65 -35.99 -1.53 -32.89
N LYS A 66 -36.96 -1.86 -33.75
CA LYS A 66 -36.79 -2.85 -34.83
C LYS A 66 -35.71 -2.41 -35.82
N ILE A 67 -35.71 -1.13 -36.22
CA ILE A 67 -34.70 -0.61 -37.12
C ILE A 67 -33.32 -0.66 -36.45
N VAL A 68 -33.17 -0.17 -35.22
CA VAL A 68 -31.92 -0.26 -34.44
C VAL A 68 -31.48 -1.72 -34.27
N ALA A 69 -32.41 -2.64 -34.00
CA ALA A 69 -32.13 -4.07 -33.92
C ALA A 69 -31.62 -4.63 -35.25
N SER A 70 -32.09 -4.14 -36.41
CA SER A 70 -31.58 -4.55 -37.73
C SER A 70 -30.17 -4.03 -38.01
N PHE A 71 -29.77 -2.89 -37.42
CA PHE A 71 -28.36 -2.47 -37.38
C PHE A 71 -27.57 -3.37 -36.43
N ASN A 72 -28.21 -3.82 -35.35
CA ASN A 72 -27.59 -4.67 -34.36
C ASN A 72 -27.50 -6.17 -34.76
N ALA A 73 -28.27 -6.63 -35.75
CA ALA A 73 -28.33 -8.05 -36.14
C ALA A 73 -27.16 -8.52 -37.01
N ASN A 74 -26.37 -7.58 -37.56
CA ASN A 74 -25.13 -7.85 -38.29
C ASN A 74 -23.92 -7.23 -37.55
N THR A 75 -23.97 -7.16 -36.21
CA THR A 75 -22.98 -6.43 -35.40
C THR A 75 -21.62 -7.08 -35.37
N PHE A 76 -20.88 -6.81 -36.44
CA PHE A 76 -19.56 -6.27 -36.25
C PHE A 76 -19.61 -5.20 -35.16
N ASP A 77 -18.98 -5.42 -34.00
CA ASP A 77 -18.80 -4.40 -32.95
C ASP A 77 -17.86 -3.32 -33.49
N TYR A 78 -18.44 -2.48 -34.35
CA TYR A 78 -17.76 -1.49 -35.15
C TYR A 78 -17.02 -0.49 -34.28
N GLU A 79 -17.57 -0.17 -33.12
CA GLU A 79 -16.98 0.77 -32.19
C GLU A 79 -15.79 0.16 -31.43
N SER A 80 -15.87 -1.11 -30.99
CA SER A 80 -14.69 -1.80 -30.44
C SER A 80 -13.60 -1.94 -31.50
N TRP A 81 -13.96 -2.16 -32.76
CA TRP A 81 -12.98 -2.20 -33.85
C TRP A 81 -12.39 -0.86 -34.20
N ARG A 82 -13.19 0.20 -34.28
CA ARG A 82 -12.71 1.56 -34.54
C ARG A 82 -11.72 1.98 -33.45
N LYS A 83 -12.03 1.65 -32.19
CA LYS A 83 -11.13 1.86 -31.04
C LYS A 83 -9.86 1.05 -31.15
N LEU A 84 -9.95 -0.23 -31.50
CA LEU A 84 -8.78 -1.09 -31.68
C LEU A 84 -7.92 -0.62 -32.87
N SER A 85 -8.52 -0.39 -34.04
CA SER A 85 -7.83 0.10 -35.24
C SER A 85 -7.18 1.46 -34.98
N SER A 86 -7.84 2.37 -34.28
CA SER A 86 -7.23 3.63 -33.85
C SER A 86 -6.07 3.38 -32.87
N THR A 87 -6.23 2.44 -31.93
CA THR A 87 -5.16 2.06 -31.01
C THR A 87 -3.97 1.43 -31.74
N ILE A 88 -4.20 0.64 -32.78
CA ILE A 88 -3.12 0.05 -33.59
C ILE A 88 -2.48 1.13 -34.48
N SER A 89 -3.28 1.93 -35.20
CA SER A 89 -2.77 2.91 -36.18
C SER A 89 -2.06 4.10 -35.54
N THR A 90 -2.55 4.58 -34.39
CA THR A 90 -1.91 5.67 -33.66
C THR A 90 -0.60 5.20 -33.03
N TYR A 91 -0.52 3.95 -32.59
CA TYR A 91 0.67 3.46 -31.88
C TYR A 91 1.75 2.88 -32.79
N SER A 92 1.37 2.32 -33.95
CA SER A 92 2.34 1.83 -34.94
C SER A 92 3.22 2.95 -35.48
N LYS A 93 2.79 4.21 -35.39
CA LYS A 93 3.58 5.39 -35.80
C LYS A 93 4.42 6.02 -34.68
N ASP A 94 3.92 6.08 -33.44
CA ASP A 94 4.56 6.90 -32.39
C ASP A 94 5.24 6.13 -31.26
N ARG A 95 4.92 4.85 -31.02
CA ARG A 95 5.40 4.10 -29.82
C ARG A 95 5.95 2.70 -30.09
N GLY A 96 5.98 2.26 -31.35
CA GLY A 96 6.45 0.93 -31.72
C GLY A 96 5.65 -0.19 -31.05
N LEU A 97 6.30 -1.33 -30.77
CA LEU A 97 5.66 -2.55 -30.25
C LEU A 97 5.06 -2.41 -28.83
N ASN A 98 5.34 -1.34 -28.11
CA ASN A 98 4.90 -1.18 -26.72
C ASN A 98 3.36 -1.09 -26.58
N VAL A 99 2.63 -0.88 -27.68
CA VAL A 99 1.16 -0.97 -27.70
C VAL A 99 0.63 -2.31 -27.20
N PHE A 100 1.38 -3.39 -27.40
CA PHE A 100 1.00 -4.74 -26.96
C PHE A 100 1.16 -4.95 -25.45
N LEU A 101 1.75 -3.97 -24.75
CA LEU A 101 1.85 -3.92 -23.29
C LEU A 101 0.84 -2.95 -22.66
N ASP A 102 -0.03 -2.31 -23.45
CA ASP A 102 -1.02 -1.35 -22.96
C ASP A 102 -2.27 -2.05 -22.43
N ASP A 103 -2.71 -1.67 -21.23
CA ASP A 103 -3.89 -2.27 -20.59
C ASP A 103 -5.20 -1.90 -21.34
N ARG A 104 -5.20 -0.88 -22.21
CA ARG A 104 -6.34 -0.56 -23.11
C ARG A 104 -6.51 -1.60 -24.22
N LEU A 105 -5.41 -2.09 -24.79
CA LEU A 105 -5.45 -3.14 -25.80
C LEU A 105 -6.11 -4.40 -25.23
N LEU A 106 -5.76 -4.76 -23.99
CA LEU A 106 -6.35 -5.86 -23.21
C LEU A 106 -7.88 -5.80 -23.11
N LYS A 107 -8.45 -4.61 -22.94
CA LYS A 107 -9.90 -4.40 -22.77
C LYS A 107 -10.67 -4.63 -24.06
N ASP A 108 -10.09 -4.22 -25.19
CA ASP A 108 -10.76 -4.25 -26.48
C ASP A 108 -10.47 -5.54 -27.26
N ALA A 109 -9.25 -6.08 -27.19
CA ALA A 109 -8.87 -7.33 -27.85
C ALA A 109 -9.72 -8.54 -27.41
N LYS A 110 -10.13 -8.59 -26.13
CA LYS A 110 -11.00 -9.66 -25.61
C LYS A 110 -12.43 -9.64 -26.17
N LYS A 111 -12.84 -8.57 -26.82
CA LYS A 111 -14.18 -8.41 -27.41
C LYS A 111 -14.21 -8.73 -28.91
N ILE A 112 -13.05 -9.01 -29.49
CA ILE A 112 -12.86 -9.08 -30.93
C ILE A 112 -12.75 -10.54 -31.34
N ASN A 113 -13.63 -10.97 -32.24
CA ASN A 113 -13.64 -12.32 -32.80
C ASN A 113 -13.04 -12.31 -34.21
N LEU A 114 -11.72 -12.53 -34.33
CA LEU A 114 -10.99 -12.37 -35.60
C LEU A 114 -11.62 -13.14 -36.76
N LYS A 115 -12.12 -14.36 -36.52
CA LYS A 115 -12.75 -15.20 -37.55
C LYS A 115 -14.03 -14.59 -38.09
N GLU A 116 -14.85 -14.03 -37.21
CA GLU A 116 -16.08 -13.32 -37.60
C GLU A 116 -15.75 -12.08 -38.44
N ILE A 117 -14.69 -11.36 -38.07
CA ILE A 117 -14.24 -10.16 -38.79
C ILE A 117 -13.71 -10.53 -40.17
N GLN A 118 -12.88 -11.57 -40.27
CA GLN A 118 -12.39 -12.08 -41.54
C GLN A 118 -13.57 -12.50 -42.44
N SER A 119 -14.55 -13.22 -41.91
CA SER A 119 -15.76 -13.60 -42.64
C SER A 119 -16.55 -12.39 -43.14
N ILE A 120 -16.69 -11.34 -42.32
CA ILE A 120 -17.36 -10.09 -42.71
C ILE A 120 -16.58 -9.36 -43.82
N LEU A 121 -15.24 -9.30 -43.73
CA LEU A 121 -14.41 -8.67 -44.74
C LEU A 121 -14.45 -9.45 -46.06
N GLU A 122 -14.39 -10.78 -46.02
CA GLU A 122 -14.53 -11.63 -47.20
C GLU A 122 -15.89 -11.44 -47.88
N LYS A 123 -16.97 -11.43 -47.09
CA LYS A 123 -18.31 -11.14 -47.61
C LYS A 123 -18.36 -9.77 -48.30
N LYS A 124 -17.83 -8.73 -47.66
CA LYS A 124 -17.79 -7.38 -48.25
C LYS A 124 -16.95 -7.34 -49.53
N LYS A 125 -15.80 -8.03 -49.60
CA LYS A 125 -14.97 -8.14 -50.81
C LYS A 125 -15.73 -8.78 -51.96
N ASN A 126 -16.56 -9.78 -51.67
CA ASN A 126 -17.38 -10.47 -52.68
C ASN A 126 -18.57 -9.61 -53.17
N GLU A 127 -19.06 -8.69 -52.33
CA GLU A 127 -20.16 -7.78 -52.65
C GLU A 127 -19.72 -6.48 -53.37
N GLY A 128 -18.41 -6.20 -53.43
CA GLY A 128 -17.85 -5.03 -54.12
C GLY A 128 -16.58 -4.48 -53.48
N GLU A 129 -16.30 -3.18 -53.67
CA GLU A 129 -15.15 -2.54 -53.03
C GLU A 129 -15.36 -2.34 -51.52
N LEU A 130 -14.31 -2.67 -50.75
CA LEU A 130 -14.24 -2.33 -49.33
C LEU A 130 -14.25 -0.80 -49.14
N ASP A 131 -15.06 -0.33 -48.18
CA ASP A 131 -14.97 1.06 -47.70
C ASP A 131 -13.58 1.36 -47.10
N PHE A 132 -13.21 2.64 -46.97
CA PHE A 132 -11.88 3.05 -46.48
C PHE A 132 -11.50 2.42 -45.13
N GLN A 133 -12.47 2.26 -44.23
CA GLN A 133 -12.25 1.71 -42.90
C GLN A 133 -12.05 0.20 -42.97
N SER A 134 -12.85 -0.50 -43.76
CA SER A 134 -12.71 -1.94 -44.01
C SER A 134 -11.41 -2.25 -44.75
N LYS A 135 -10.95 -1.40 -45.69
CA LYS A 135 -9.61 -1.49 -46.32
C LYS A 135 -8.50 -1.37 -45.27
N THR A 136 -8.64 -0.44 -44.33
CA THR A 136 -7.65 -0.26 -43.25
C THR A 136 -7.61 -1.48 -42.33
N ILE A 137 -8.78 -2.02 -41.96
CA ILE A 137 -8.88 -3.22 -41.10
C ILE A 137 -8.31 -4.44 -41.80
N ASP A 138 -8.67 -4.65 -43.07
CA ASP A 138 -8.17 -5.75 -43.89
C ASP A 138 -6.64 -5.68 -44.03
N LYS A 139 -6.10 -4.48 -44.26
CA LYS A 139 -4.65 -4.23 -44.27
C LYS A 139 -4.00 -4.59 -42.94
N VAL A 140 -4.55 -4.09 -41.83
CA VAL A 140 -4.01 -4.38 -40.49
C VAL A 140 -4.01 -5.88 -40.21
N ILE A 141 -5.09 -6.60 -40.50
CA ILE A 141 -5.21 -8.05 -40.26
C ILE A 141 -4.24 -8.84 -41.15
N SER A 142 -4.13 -8.48 -42.43
CA SER A 142 -3.27 -9.19 -43.39
C SER A 142 -1.79 -8.96 -43.14
N GLU A 143 -1.39 -7.75 -42.74
CA GLU A 143 0.01 -7.43 -42.40
C GLU A 143 0.39 -7.89 -40.98
N PHE A 144 -0.59 -8.15 -40.10
CA PHE A 144 -0.32 -8.47 -38.69
C PHE A 144 0.63 -9.66 -38.46
N PRO A 145 0.50 -10.79 -39.19
CA PRO A 145 1.45 -11.91 -39.06
C PRO A 145 2.89 -11.51 -39.37
N GLU A 146 3.08 -10.61 -40.33
CA GLU A 146 4.40 -10.08 -40.67
C GLU A 146 4.91 -9.18 -39.55
N TYR A 147 4.07 -8.30 -38.99
CA TYR A 147 4.42 -7.51 -37.79
C TYR A 147 4.80 -8.36 -36.58
N LEU A 148 4.18 -9.54 -36.39
CA LEU A 148 4.59 -10.46 -35.33
C LEU A 148 6.00 -11.01 -35.55
N LYS A 149 6.33 -11.38 -36.79
CA LYS A 149 7.61 -11.98 -37.17
C LYS A 149 8.74 -10.96 -37.28
N SER A 150 8.53 -9.87 -38.01
CA SER A 150 9.53 -8.84 -38.28
C SER A 150 9.59 -7.79 -37.18
N GLY A 151 8.50 -7.59 -36.46
CA GLY A 151 8.40 -6.56 -35.44
C GLY A 151 9.14 -6.91 -34.15
N GLY A 152 9.45 -8.19 -33.85
CA GLY A 152 10.11 -8.56 -32.60
C GLY A 152 9.16 -8.62 -31.39
N ILE A 153 7.87 -8.91 -31.61
CA ILE A 153 6.87 -9.03 -30.53
C ILE A 153 7.23 -10.18 -29.59
N PHE A 154 7.72 -11.30 -30.13
CA PHE A 154 8.23 -12.40 -29.33
C PHE A 154 9.35 -11.92 -28.40
N ASP A 155 10.36 -11.24 -28.94
CA ASP A 155 11.49 -10.70 -28.19
C ASP A 155 11.04 -9.67 -27.15
N LEU A 156 10.03 -8.85 -27.45
CA LEU A 156 9.44 -7.93 -26.50
C LEU A 156 8.85 -8.68 -25.29
N PHE A 157 8.02 -9.69 -25.52
CA PHE A 157 7.42 -10.48 -24.44
C PHE A 157 8.46 -11.27 -23.65
N MET A 158 9.46 -11.85 -24.32
CA MET A 158 10.57 -12.54 -23.65
C MET A 158 11.41 -11.58 -22.84
N THR A 159 11.71 -10.38 -23.36
CA THR A 159 12.40 -9.33 -22.59
C THR A 159 11.60 -8.91 -21.36
N GLN A 160 10.28 -8.76 -21.47
CA GLN A 160 9.41 -8.47 -20.32
C GLN A 160 9.34 -9.62 -19.32
N LEU A 161 9.39 -10.87 -19.80
CA LEU A 161 9.45 -12.06 -18.96
C LEU A 161 10.80 -12.15 -18.23
N ASP A 162 11.90 -11.88 -18.90
CA ASP A 162 13.25 -11.80 -18.33
C ASP A 162 13.37 -10.66 -17.31
N GLN A 163 12.67 -9.54 -17.52
CA GLN A 163 12.56 -8.47 -16.52
C GLN A 163 11.66 -8.86 -15.32
N THR A 164 10.78 -9.84 -15.51
CA THR A 164 9.92 -10.37 -14.45
C THR A 164 10.67 -11.33 -13.54
N VAL A 165 11.55 -12.15 -14.11
CA VAL A 165 12.43 -13.09 -13.38
C VAL A 165 13.73 -12.38 -13.05
N ALA A 166 13.95 -11.95 -11.80
CA ALA A 166 15.17 -11.23 -11.48
C ALA A 166 16.42 -12.09 -11.79
N ARG A 167 17.36 -11.52 -12.55
CA ARG A 167 18.61 -12.20 -12.98
C ARG A 167 19.47 -12.72 -11.83
N SER A 168 19.26 -12.25 -10.60
CA SER A 168 20.08 -12.54 -9.41
C SER A 168 19.51 -13.61 -8.47
N GLY A 169 18.43 -14.33 -8.83
CA GLY A 169 17.83 -15.34 -7.94
C GLY A 169 17.25 -14.76 -6.64
N SER A 170 17.03 -13.44 -6.58
CA SER A 170 16.47 -12.71 -5.43
C SER A 170 15.00 -12.32 -5.61
N SER A 171 14.39 -12.62 -6.77
CA SER A 171 13.00 -12.24 -7.01
C SER A 171 12.04 -12.99 -6.09
N ASN A 172 11.21 -12.27 -5.37
CA ASN A 172 10.10 -12.84 -4.62
C ASN A 172 9.16 -13.62 -5.57
N PRO A 173 8.99 -14.94 -5.40
CA PRO A 173 8.15 -15.76 -6.26
C PRO A 173 6.70 -15.28 -6.38
N MET A 174 6.15 -14.64 -5.34
CA MET A 174 4.82 -14.03 -5.35
C MET A 174 4.77 -12.81 -6.29
N VAL A 175 5.79 -11.94 -6.24
CA VAL A 175 5.88 -10.76 -7.11
C VAL A 175 6.09 -11.20 -8.56
N THR A 176 6.99 -12.18 -8.78
CA THR A 176 7.22 -12.81 -10.08
C THR A 176 5.92 -13.38 -10.63
N THR A 177 5.19 -14.18 -9.85
CA THR A 177 3.90 -14.75 -10.25
C THR A 177 2.88 -13.66 -10.61
N LYS A 178 2.79 -12.58 -9.83
CA LYS A 178 1.85 -11.47 -10.10
C LYS A 178 2.17 -10.77 -11.41
N LYS A 179 3.44 -10.43 -11.65
CA LYS A 179 3.91 -9.80 -12.90
C LYS A 179 3.72 -10.73 -14.08
N ALA A 180 4.09 -12.00 -13.95
CA ALA A 180 3.95 -13.02 -14.99
C ALA A 180 2.48 -13.26 -15.36
N LYS A 181 1.56 -13.31 -14.39
CA LYS A 181 0.11 -13.38 -14.66
C LYS A 181 -0.40 -12.16 -15.44
N LYS A 182 0.07 -10.95 -15.14
CA LYS A 182 -0.29 -9.75 -15.91
C LYS A 182 0.25 -9.84 -17.35
N LEU A 183 1.48 -10.34 -17.51
CA LEU A 183 2.07 -10.57 -18.83
C LEU A 183 1.32 -11.66 -19.61
N LYS A 184 0.90 -12.74 -18.93
CA LYS A 184 0.07 -13.81 -19.51
C LYS A 184 -1.24 -13.25 -20.05
N GLN A 185 -1.93 -12.42 -19.27
CA GLN A 185 -3.18 -11.80 -19.73
C GLN A 185 -2.98 -10.99 -21.02
N ARG A 186 -1.85 -10.27 -21.15
CA ARG A 186 -1.50 -9.53 -22.37
C ARG A 186 -1.21 -10.46 -23.54
N ALA A 187 -0.48 -11.55 -23.29
CA ALA A 187 -0.21 -12.57 -24.30
C ALA A 187 -1.50 -13.29 -24.75
N GLU A 188 -2.42 -13.59 -23.84
CA GLU A 188 -3.74 -14.16 -24.15
C GLU A 188 -4.62 -13.19 -24.96
N ALA A 189 -4.56 -11.89 -24.67
CA ALA A 189 -5.26 -10.88 -25.46
C ALA A 189 -4.69 -10.77 -26.87
N LEU A 190 -3.35 -10.79 -26.99
CA LEU A 190 -2.68 -10.88 -28.29
C LEU A 190 -3.09 -12.17 -29.01
N TYR A 191 -3.11 -13.31 -28.33
CA TYR A 191 -3.49 -14.61 -28.88
C TYR A 191 -4.92 -14.63 -29.43
N ALA A 192 -5.86 -14.04 -28.70
CA ALA A 192 -7.23 -13.84 -29.17
C ALA A 192 -7.27 -12.94 -30.42
N PHE A 193 -6.46 -11.89 -30.44
CA PHE A 193 -6.39 -10.94 -31.56
C PHE A 193 -5.78 -11.53 -32.83
N VAL A 194 -4.74 -12.36 -32.71
CA VAL A 194 -3.99 -12.91 -33.87
C VAL A 194 -4.53 -14.24 -34.36
N GLY A 195 -5.49 -14.81 -33.65
CA GLY A 195 -6.06 -16.13 -33.91
C GLY A 195 -5.43 -17.22 -33.03
N LEU A 196 -6.29 -18.12 -32.56
CA LEU A 196 -5.97 -19.22 -31.63
C LEU A 196 -5.05 -20.30 -32.22
N ASP A 197 -4.62 -20.16 -33.47
CA ASP A 197 -3.72 -21.10 -34.13
C ASP A 197 -2.28 -20.58 -34.19
N ASN A 198 -2.03 -19.33 -33.77
CA ASN A 198 -0.70 -18.72 -33.80
C ASN A 198 0.28 -19.42 -32.85
N THR A 199 1.31 -20.07 -33.41
CA THR A 199 2.30 -20.86 -32.67
C THR A 199 3.25 -20.02 -31.82
N ASP A 200 3.58 -18.81 -32.27
CA ASP A 200 4.55 -17.95 -31.59
C ASP A 200 3.96 -17.41 -30.29
N VAL A 201 2.69 -16.98 -30.32
CA VAL A 201 2.00 -16.52 -29.10
C VAL A 201 1.70 -17.68 -28.16
N LYS A 202 1.39 -18.88 -28.67
CA LYS A 202 1.33 -20.11 -27.84
C LYS A 202 2.66 -20.36 -27.11
N ALA A 203 3.78 -20.20 -27.80
CA ALA A 203 5.11 -20.36 -27.20
C ALA A 203 5.38 -19.31 -26.11
N ILE A 204 4.97 -18.04 -26.34
CA ILE A 204 5.03 -16.98 -25.33
C ILE A 204 4.23 -17.35 -24.08
N ILE A 205 2.96 -17.74 -24.23
CA ILE A 205 2.09 -18.12 -23.12
C ILE A 205 2.69 -19.30 -22.35
N LYS A 206 3.18 -20.32 -23.06
CA LYS A 206 3.83 -21.50 -22.46
C LYS A 206 5.08 -21.13 -21.66
N ALA A 207 5.90 -20.20 -22.16
CA ALA A 207 7.08 -19.72 -21.44
C ALA A 207 6.68 -18.97 -20.16
N ILE A 208 5.66 -18.11 -20.23
CA ILE A 208 5.12 -17.40 -19.07
C ILE A 208 4.55 -18.39 -18.05
N ASP A 209 3.81 -19.41 -18.50
CA ASP A 209 3.26 -20.46 -17.63
C ASP A 209 4.36 -21.23 -16.91
N LYS A 210 5.45 -21.59 -17.59
CA LYS A 210 6.61 -22.22 -16.95
C LYS A 210 7.19 -21.37 -15.82
N VAL A 211 7.27 -20.04 -16.00
CA VAL A 211 7.72 -19.11 -14.95
C VAL A 211 6.73 -19.04 -13.79
N ILE A 212 5.43 -19.04 -14.08
CA ILE A 212 4.36 -19.06 -13.07
C ILE A 212 4.44 -20.36 -12.25
N ASP A 213 4.54 -21.50 -12.93
CA ASP A 213 4.57 -22.82 -12.30
C ASP A 213 5.84 -23.01 -11.46
N SER A 214 6.99 -22.61 -11.99
CA SER A 214 8.26 -22.61 -11.23
C SER A 214 8.16 -21.74 -9.98
N SER A 215 7.64 -20.51 -10.10
CA SER A 215 7.46 -19.62 -8.95
C SER A 215 6.46 -20.18 -7.93
N GLN A 216 5.38 -20.83 -8.38
CA GLN A 216 4.40 -21.45 -7.48
C GLN A 216 4.96 -22.69 -6.78
N SER A 217 5.77 -23.49 -7.48
CA SER A 217 6.47 -24.63 -6.90
C SER A 217 7.43 -24.16 -5.81
N GLU A 218 8.20 -23.09 -6.05
CA GLU A 218 9.08 -22.49 -5.05
C GLU A 218 8.28 -22.04 -3.80
N MET A 219 7.16 -21.32 -4.00
CA MET A 219 6.30 -20.91 -2.89
C MET A 219 5.68 -22.06 -2.11
N SER A 220 5.38 -23.19 -2.77
CA SER A 220 4.65 -24.31 -2.15
C SER A 220 5.37 -24.88 -0.93
N SER A 221 6.71 -24.85 -0.92
CA SER A 221 7.55 -25.28 0.20
C SER A 221 7.37 -24.43 1.46
N ALA A 222 6.97 -23.16 1.30
CA ALA A 222 6.74 -22.22 2.38
C ALA A 222 5.26 -22.16 2.80
N ILE A 223 4.32 -22.61 1.98
CA ILE A 223 2.89 -22.52 2.28
C ILE A 223 2.49 -23.58 3.32
N THR A 224 1.96 -23.15 4.45
CA THR A 224 1.55 -24.03 5.56
C THR A 224 0.14 -24.63 5.41
N GLY A 225 -0.64 -24.19 4.43
CA GLY A 225 -2.00 -24.67 4.17
C GLY A 225 -2.79 -23.81 3.18
N ALA A 226 -4.04 -24.18 2.90
CA ALA A 226 -4.91 -23.44 1.99
C ALA A 226 -5.15 -21.99 2.45
N PHE A 227 -5.36 -21.79 3.75
CA PHE A 227 -5.55 -20.48 4.34
C PHE A 227 -4.33 -19.56 4.11
N HIS A 228 -3.12 -20.07 4.33
CA HIS A 228 -1.87 -19.36 4.02
C HIS A 228 -1.86 -18.95 2.54
N LYS A 229 -2.10 -19.90 1.62
CA LYS A 229 -2.07 -19.66 0.16
C LYS A 229 -3.03 -18.53 -0.26
N GLU A 230 -4.22 -18.50 0.30
CA GLU A 230 -5.24 -17.47 0.01
C GLU A 230 -4.89 -16.08 0.57
N ASN A 231 -4.06 -16.05 1.62
CA ASN A 231 -3.67 -14.84 2.33
C ASN A 231 -2.22 -14.41 2.10
N LEU A 232 -1.53 -15.04 1.13
CA LEU A 232 -0.20 -14.61 0.68
C LEU A 232 -0.18 -13.13 0.33
N GLY A 233 0.79 -12.40 0.87
CA GLY A 233 0.94 -10.97 0.57
C GLY A 233 -0.08 -10.08 1.26
N LYS A 234 -0.83 -10.60 2.24
CA LYS A 234 -1.82 -9.85 3.02
C LYS A 234 -1.49 -9.88 4.50
N VAL A 235 -2.01 -8.89 5.22
CA VAL A 235 -2.08 -8.94 6.68
C VAL A 235 -3.49 -9.32 7.10
N VAL A 236 -3.61 -10.44 7.80
CA VAL A 236 -4.85 -10.95 8.38
C VAL A 236 -4.94 -10.47 9.82
N LEU A 237 -6.05 -9.81 10.17
CA LEU A 237 -6.30 -9.35 11.53
C LEU A 237 -7.25 -10.29 12.26
N SER A 238 -6.98 -10.55 13.53
CA SER A 238 -7.75 -11.46 14.37
C SER A 238 -7.86 -10.97 15.81
N SER A 239 -8.82 -11.55 16.54
CA SER A 239 -9.06 -11.25 17.96
C SER A 239 -8.22 -12.08 18.95
N LYS A 240 -7.45 -13.04 18.43
CA LYS A 240 -6.45 -13.84 19.16
C LYS A 240 -5.38 -14.35 18.19
N PRO A 241 -4.22 -14.82 18.67
CA PRO A 241 -3.21 -15.44 17.81
C PRO A 241 -3.82 -16.62 17.03
N LEU A 242 -3.55 -16.68 15.72
CA LEU A 242 -4.01 -17.77 14.87
C LEU A 242 -3.12 -19.01 15.05
N LYS A 243 -3.72 -20.20 15.05
CA LYS A 243 -2.96 -21.45 14.97
C LYS A 243 -2.64 -21.74 13.50
N ILE A 244 -1.39 -21.57 13.10
CA ILE A 244 -0.99 -21.69 11.70
C ILE A 244 -1.16 -23.13 11.20
N GLY A 245 -1.73 -23.28 9.99
CA GLY A 245 -2.13 -24.57 9.41
C GLY A 245 -3.43 -25.15 9.96
N SER A 246 -4.09 -24.45 10.88
CA SER A 246 -5.40 -24.80 11.45
C SER A 246 -6.16 -23.53 11.83
N GLU A 247 -6.11 -22.53 10.95
CA GLU A 247 -6.67 -21.21 11.19
C GLU A 247 -8.19 -21.27 11.26
N ASN A 248 -8.78 -20.69 12.31
CA ASN A 248 -10.22 -20.59 12.45
C ASN A 248 -10.72 -19.24 11.91
N ILE A 249 -11.54 -19.30 10.86
CA ILE A 249 -12.05 -18.13 10.15
C ILE A 249 -12.90 -17.24 11.08
N SER A 250 -13.57 -17.80 12.08
CA SER A 250 -14.39 -17.01 13.02
C SER A 250 -13.57 -16.04 13.88
N ASP A 251 -12.26 -16.28 14.00
CA ASP A 251 -11.37 -15.43 14.80
C ASP A 251 -10.89 -14.20 14.03
N ILE A 252 -11.05 -14.21 12.70
CA ILE A 252 -10.67 -13.13 11.78
C ILE A 252 -11.70 -12.02 11.85
N LYS A 253 -11.24 -10.79 12.06
CA LYS A 253 -12.10 -9.62 12.16
C LYS A 253 -11.57 -8.49 11.30
N ARG A 254 -12.49 -7.66 10.79
CA ARG A 254 -12.19 -6.38 10.13
C ARG A 254 -12.83 -5.19 10.82
N VAL A 255 -13.63 -5.44 11.85
CA VAL A 255 -14.29 -4.43 12.66
C VAL A 255 -14.01 -4.79 14.11
N PHE A 256 -13.43 -3.85 14.84
CA PHE A 256 -13.06 -3.99 16.23
C PHE A 256 -13.75 -2.93 17.07
N LYS A 257 -13.95 -3.21 18.35
CA LYS A 257 -14.42 -2.24 19.34
C LYS A 257 -13.29 -1.81 20.26
N THR A 258 -13.46 -0.69 20.95
CA THR A 258 -12.47 -0.26 21.94
C THR A 258 -12.21 -1.32 22.99
N GLY A 259 -10.93 -1.64 23.22
CA GLY A 259 -10.48 -2.61 24.21
C GLY A 259 -10.57 -4.07 23.75
N GLU A 260 -11.04 -4.34 22.53
CA GLU A 260 -10.85 -5.64 21.92
C GLU A 260 -9.37 -5.82 21.53
N PRO A 261 -8.79 -7.00 21.78
CA PRO A 261 -7.43 -7.27 21.34
C PRO A 261 -7.37 -7.44 19.83
N ILE A 262 -6.24 -7.04 19.25
CA ILE A 262 -5.98 -7.09 17.81
C ILE A 262 -4.61 -7.72 17.58
N TYR A 263 -4.61 -8.79 16.81
CA TYR A 263 -3.42 -9.50 16.38
C TYR A 263 -3.31 -9.44 14.87
N GLY A 264 -2.10 -9.29 14.36
CA GLY A 264 -1.80 -9.36 12.94
C GLY A 264 -1.07 -10.65 12.60
N THR A 265 -1.40 -11.25 11.46
CA THR A 265 -0.63 -12.34 10.85
C THR A 265 -0.30 -12.00 9.40
N VAL A 266 0.98 -12.01 9.05
CA VAL A 266 1.46 -11.85 7.66
C VAL A 266 1.89 -13.20 7.12
N TYR A 267 1.46 -13.54 5.91
CA TYR A 267 1.82 -14.78 5.22
C TYR A 267 2.73 -14.50 4.02
N PHE A 268 3.84 -15.23 3.94
CA PHE A 268 4.90 -15.03 2.97
C PHE A 268 5.04 -16.25 2.03
N GLY A 269 5.29 -15.99 0.76
CA GLY A 269 5.55 -17.05 -0.23
C GLY A 269 6.95 -17.68 -0.13
N ARG A 270 7.69 -17.44 0.95
CA ARG A 270 9.04 -17.94 1.20
C ARG A 270 9.32 -17.88 2.70
N THR A 271 10.40 -18.53 3.13
CA THR A 271 10.77 -18.51 4.55
C THR A 271 11.32 -17.14 4.96
N LEU A 272 11.26 -16.84 6.26
CA LEU A 272 11.89 -15.66 6.84
C LEU A 272 13.41 -15.69 6.64
N LYS A 273 14.03 -16.87 6.61
CA LYS A 273 15.45 -17.05 6.29
C LYS A 273 15.79 -16.46 4.92
N ASP A 274 14.93 -16.71 3.93
CA ASP A 274 15.13 -16.21 2.57
C ASP A 274 14.86 -14.70 2.49
N LEU A 275 13.84 -14.21 3.22
CA LEU A 275 13.51 -12.78 3.31
C LEU A 275 14.61 -11.94 3.98
N PHE A 276 15.32 -12.53 4.95
CA PHE A 276 16.34 -11.86 5.76
C PHE A 276 17.76 -12.31 5.43
N LYS A 277 17.99 -12.91 4.26
CA LYS A 277 19.30 -13.46 3.86
C LYS A 277 20.44 -12.44 3.95
N THR A 278 20.15 -11.15 3.70
CA THR A 278 21.11 -10.05 3.75
C THR A 278 20.95 -9.14 4.97
N ALA A 279 20.01 -9.43 5.87
CA ALA A 279 19.68 -8.54 6.97
C ALA A 279 20.69 -8.65 8.13
N ASN A 280 21.00 -7.50 8.72
CA ASN A 280 21.81 -7.42 9.93
C ASN A 280 20.89 -7.68 11.14
N PHE A 281 21.00 -8.87 11.71
CA PHE A 281 20.42 -9.12 13.02
C PHE A 281 21.26 -8.39 14.08
N THR A 282 20.60 -7.80 15.07
CA THR A 282 21.28 -7.22 16.23
C THR A 282 22.05 -8.31 17.00
N LYS A 283 22.88 -7.91 17.97
CA LYS A 283 23.57 -8.85 18.88
C LYS A 283 22.59 -9.82 19.57
N ASN A 284 21.35 -9.40 19.79
CA ASN A 284 20.29 -10.19 20.41
C ASN A 284 19.54 -11.09 19.41
N GLY A 285 20.01 -11.19 18.15
CA GLY A 285 19.44 -12.09 17.16
C GLY A 285 18.08 -11.63 16.63
N VAL A 286 17.80 -10.32 16.64
CA VAL A 286 16.53 -9.75 16.15
C VAL A 286 16.74 -8.82 14.95
N THR A 287 15.74 -8.73 14.08
CA THR A 287 15.60 -7.75 12.99
C THR A 287 14.15 -7.28 12.93
N ASN A 288 13.89 -6.14 12.28
CA ASN A 288 12.58 -5.50 12.30
C ASN A 288 11.95 -5.39 10.91
N PHE A 289 10.61 -5.37 10.88
CA PHE A 289 9.82 -4.89 9.75
C PHE A 289 9.15 -3.58 10.12
N ASN A 290 9.04 -2.66 9.17
CA ASN A 290 8.33 -1.42 9.40
C ASN A 290 6.83 -1.64 9.28
N LEU A 291 6.09 -1.17 10.26
CA LEU A 291 4.65 -1.04 10.23
C LEU A 291 4.28 0.44 10.19
N ARG A 292 3.25 0.77 9.42
CA ARG A 292 2.75 2.14 9.27
C ARG A 292 1.23 2.13 9.22
N PHE A 293 0.62 3.05 9.95
CA PHE A 293 -0.83 3.21 10.00
C PHE A 293 -1.24 4.48 9.27
N PHE A 294 -2.40 4.45 8.64
CA PHE A 294 -2.96 5.55 7.87
C PHE A 294 -4.46 5.67 8.16
N LYS A 295 -4.94 6.91 8.17
CA LYS A 295 -6.37 7.22 8.13
C LYS A 295 -6.91 6.94 6.72
N GLU A 296 -8.23 6.86 6.59
CA GLU A 296 -8.90 6.64 5.29
C GLU A 296 -8.50 7.66 4.20
N ASN A 297 -8.26 8.91 4.60
CA ASN A 297 -7.81 9.98 3.70
C ASN A 297 -6.32 9.88 3.31
N GLY A 298 -5.63 8.80 3.70
CA GLY A 298 -4.23 8.54 3.36
C GLY A 298 -3.21 9.27 4.23
N TYR A 299 -3.64 10.10 5.18
CA TYR A 299 -2.71 10.74 6.11
C TYR A 299 -2.16 9.70 7.10
N PRO A 300 -0.86 9.73 7.42
CA PRO A 300 -0.29 8.83 8.40
C PRO A 300 -0.97 9.04 9.75
N LEU A 301 -1.31 7.94 10.41
CA LEU A 301 -1.78 7.92 11.77
C LEU A 301 -0.54 7.91 12.67
N LEU A 302 -0.03 9.10 12.98
CA LEU A 302 1.12 9.26 13.87
C LEU A 302 0.63 9.11 15.31
N GLY A 303 0.92 7.97 15.94
CA GLY A 303 1.10 7.96 17.38
C GLY A 303 2.41 8.67 17.63
N GLN A 304 2.40 9.99 17.86
CA GLN A 304 3.63 10.68 18.23
C GLN A 304 4.06 10.15 19.59
N ALA A 305 4.99 9.19 19.60
CA ALA A 305 5.85 9.07 20.76
C ALA A 305 6.76 10.29 20.74
N GLU A 306 6.85 10.99 21.86
CA GLU A 306 7.80 12.07 21.92
C GLU A 306 9.20 11.48 21.71
N LYS A 307 10.04 12.15 20.92
CA LYS A 307 11.37 11.69 20.46
C LYS A 307 12.29 11.17 21.58
N TRP A 308 11.95 11.46 22.83
CA TRP A 308 12.73 11.18 24.02
C TRP A 308 12.14 10.09 24.92
N GLU A 309 10.91 9.61 24.66
CA GLU A 309 10.32 8.48 25.39
C GLU A 309 10.84 7.13 24.89
N ILE A 310 11.24 7.10 23.62
CA ILE A 310 11.79 5.95 22.92
C ILE A 310 12.99 6.48 22.16
N ASP A 311 14.15 5.83 22.31
CA ASP A 311 15.40 6.25 21.67
C ASP A 311 15.16 6.60 20.19
N SER A 312 15.70 7.73 19.74
CA SER A 312 15.25 8.53 18.58
C SER A 312 15.26 7.83 17.20
N TYR A 313 15.59 6.55 17.16
CA TYR A 313 15.53 5.66 16.01
C TYR A 313 14.28 4.78 15.96
N ALA A 314 13.47 4.74 17.02
CA ALA A 314 12.25 3.94 17.13
C ALA A 314 10.99 4.64 16.60
N PHE A 315 11.13 5.53 15.61
CA PHE A 315 9.98 6.06 14.85
C PHE A 315 9.34 5.03 13.91
N HIS A 316 9.82 3.79 13.96
CA HIS A 316 9.30 2.67 13.20
C HIS A 316 8.54 1.75 14.16
N ASP A 317 7.26 1.53 13.89
CA ASP A 317 6.51 0.44 14.51
C ASP A 317 7.14 -0.86 14.01
N ASP A 318 8.06 -1.40 14.80
CA ASP A 318 8.90 -2.49 14.35
C ASP A 318 8.34 -3.84 14.78
N ILE A 319 8.05 -4.71 13.82
CA ILE A 319 7.74 -6.11 14.14
C ILE A 319 9.05 -6.88 14.24
N THR A 320 9.38 -7.24 15.48
CA THR A 320 10.62 -7.95 15.82
C THR A 320 10.56 -9.41 15.37
N VAL A 321 11.56 -9.82 14.59
CA VAL A 321 11.74 -11.19 14.12
C VAL A 321 12.94 -11.80 14.82
N HIS A 322 12.69 -12.87 15.56
CA HIS A 322 13.76 -13.61 16.21
C HIS A 322 14.41 -14.61 15.25
N ARG A 323 15.72 -14.83 15.37
CA ARG A 323 16.48 -15.80 14.57
C ARG A 323 15.88 -17.22 14.59
N ASN A 324 15.27 -17.61 15.71
CA ASN A 324 14.62 -18.92 15.85
C ASN A 324 13.38 -19.09 14.96
N ASN A 325 12.81 -17.98 14.46
CA ASN A 325 11.65 -18.00 13.57
C ASN A 325 12.04 -18.06 12.09
N LEU A 326 13.34 -18.09 11.74
CA LEU A 326 13.78 -18.00 10.35
C LEU A 326 13.24 -19.13 9.45
N GLY A 327 12.93 -20.30 10.01
CA GLY A 327 12.30 -21.40 9.26
C GLY A 327 10.80 -21.19 8.94
N GLN A 328 10.16 -20.20 9.58
CA GLN A 328 8.74 -19.89 9.35
C GLN A 328 8.59 -19.11 8.04
N SER A 329 7.37 -19.11 7.52
CA SER A 329 6.93 -18.36 6.33
C SER A 329 5.76 -17.42 6.67
N TYR A 330 5.64 -17.09 7.95
CA TYR A 330 4.62 -16.21 8.48
C TYR A 330 5.17 -15.46 9.69
N ILE A 331 4.52 -14.37 10.07
CA ILE A 331 4.78 -13.66 11.32
C ILE A 331 3.48 -13.33 11.98
N GLN A 332 3.41 -13.52 13.29
CA GLN A 332 2.31 -13.06 14.13
C GLN A 332 2.82 -11.96 15.05
N PHE A 333 2.01 -10.93 15.21
CA PHE A 333 2.35 -9.79 16.06
C PHE A 333 1.11 -9.24 16.76
N ILE A 334 1.35 -8.54 17.87
CA ILE A 334 0.32 -7.93 18.70
C ILE A 334 0.22 -6.45 18.32
N LEU A 335 -0.99 -5.99 17.99
CA LEU A 335 -1.31 -4.57 17.83
C LEU A 335 -1.95 -4.02 19.09
N LEU A 336 -2.96 -4.71 19.60
CA LEU A 336 -3.58 -4.42 20.89
C LEU A 336 -3.61 -5.72 21.70
N PRO A 337 -2.86 -5.81 22.82
CA PRO A 337 -2.86 -7.00 23.66
C PRO A 337 -4.21 -7.17 24.36
N LYS A 338 -4.53 -8.41 24.74
CA LYS A 338 -5.66 -8.71 25.63
C LYS A 338 -5.35 -8.27 27.07
N SER A 339 -4.08 -8.33 27.48
CA SER A 339 -3.63 -7.85 28.79
C SER A 339 -2.18 -7.37 28.77
N PRO A 340 -1.78 -6.48 29.69
CA PRO A 340 -0.39 -6.04 29.84
C PRO A 340 0.63 -7.18 30.06
N SER A 341 0.17 -8.35 30.53
CA SER A 341 1.04 -9.51 30.75
C SER A 341 1.56 -10.12 29.45
N GLU A 342 0.80 -10.02 28.35
CA GLU A 342 1.18 -10.56 27.04
C GLU A 342 2.36 -9.83 26.41
N LEU A 343 2.63 -8.59 26.85
CA LEU A 343 3.72 -7.78 26.32
C LEU A 343 5.07 -8.00 27.02
N THR A 344 5.15 -8.91 28.00
CA THR A 344 6.40 -9.10 28.77
C THR A 344 7.59 -9.48 27.87
N GLN A 345 7.37 -10.25 26.80
CA GLN A 345 8.43 -10.55 25.83
C GLN A 345 8.73 -9.39 24.88
N TYR A 346 7.70 -8.63 24.48
CA TYR A 346 7.85 -7.43 23.65
C TYR A 346 8.64 -6.34 24.38
N ALA A 347 8.45 -6.22 25.70
CA ALA A 347 9.19 -5.33 26.59
C ALA A 347 10.69 -5.61 26.58
N LYS A 348 11.09 -6.88 26.69
CA LYS A 348 12.50 -7.29 26.69
C LYS A 348 13.25 -6.94 25.39
N VAL A 349 12.53 -6.80 24.28
CA VAL A 349 13.11 -6.46 22.98
C VAL A 349 12.79 -5.02 22.57
N HIS A 350 12.28 -4.19 23.49
CA HIS A 350 11.94 -2.79 23.25
C HIS A 350 11.00 -2.59 22.05
N ASN A 351 10.03 -3.48 21.87
CA ASN A 351 9.03 -3.35 20.82
C ASN A 351 7.85 -2.49 21.29
N TYR A 352 7.83 -1.23 20.88
CA TYR A 352 6.82 -0.26 21.31
C TYR A 352 5.57 -0.19 20.43
N THR A 353 5.43 -1.05 19.41
CA THR A 353 4.30 -1.00 18.47
C THR A 353 2.93 -0.97 19.17
N PRO A 354 2.65 -1.79 20.21
CA PRO A 354 1.37 -1.70 20.90
C PRO A 354 1.13 -0.35 21.59
N VAL A 355 2.17 0.26 22.16
CA VAL A 355 2.09 1.56 22.85
C VAL A 355 1.83 2.68 21.84
N ILE A 356 2.61 2.71 20.76
CA ILE A 356 2.47 3.70 19.69
C ILE A 356 1.08 3.61 19.05
N PHE A 357 0.62 2.39 18.76
CA PHE A 357 -0.71 2.20 18.18
C PHE A 357 -1.82 2.64 19.13
N MET A 358 -1.74 2.32 20.44
CA MET A 358 -2.71 2.81 21.43
C MET A 358 -2.73 4.34 21.52
N ARG A 359 -1.57 5.02 21.54
CA ARG A 359 -1.50 6.49 21.51
C ARG A 359 -2.18 7.06 20.29
N ALA A 360 -1.93 6.44 19.14
CA ALA A 360 -2.56 6.82 17.89
C ALA A 360 -4.08 6.75 17.99
N LEU A 361 -4.62 5.67 18.56
CA LEU A 361 -6.06 5.51 18.81
C LEU A 361 -6.62 6.49 19.84
N ALA A 362 -5.87 6.81 20.90
CA ALA A 362 -6.29 7.77 21.92
C ALA A 362 -6.50 9.18 21.33
N SER A 363 -5.73 9.55 20.30
CA SER A 363 -5.88 10.84 19.60
C SER A 363 -7.08 10.93 18.65
N LEU A 364 -7.78 9.82 18.40
CA LEU A 364 -8.88 9.77 17.45
C LEU A 364 -10.22 10.11 18.13
N PRO A 365 -11.17 10.73 17.39
CA PRO A 365 -12.48 11.02 17.94
C PRO A 365 -13.24 9.73 18.28
N ALA A 366 -14.09 9.79 19.31
CA ALA A 366 -14.95 8.70 19.77
C ALA A 366 -16.06 8.38 18.75
N ARG A 367 -15.70 7.74 17.63
CA ARG A 367 -16.58 7.27 16.55
C ARG A 367 -15.95 6.10 15.82
N GLU A 368 -16.69 5.48 14.90
CA GLU A 368 -16.10 4.53 13.95
C GLU A 368 -15.06 5.24 13.07
N VAL A 369 -13.87 4.66 13.00
CA VAL A 369 -12.79 5.14 12.15
C VAL A 369 -12.28 3.98 11.28
N LYS A 370 -12.11 4.25 9.98
CA LYS A 370 -11.48 3.33 9.05
C LYS A 370 -9.98 3.60 9.01
N LEU A 371 -9.20 2.55 9.21
CA LEU A 371 -7.75 2.58 9.24
C LEU A 371 -7.19 1.66 8.16
N LYS A 372 -6.05 2.08 7.60
CA LYS A 372 -5.24 1.29 6.70
C LYS A 372 -3.90 1.02 7.37
N MET A 373 -3.44 -0.22 7.29
CA MET A 373 -2.14 -0.62 7.80
C MET A 373 -1.28 -1.08 6.63
N LYS A 374 -0.05 -0.60 6.60
CA LYS A 374 0.98 -1.01 5.66
C LYS A 374 2.13 -1.63 6.43
N PHE A 375 2.58 -2.78 5.98
CA PHE A 375 3.76 -3.47 6.46
C PHE A 375 4.76 -3.45 5.32
N ASP A 376 5.95 -2.90 5.53
CA ASP A 376 7.01 -2.87 4.54
C ASP A 376 8.30 -3.51 5.04
N HIS A 377 8.92 -4.25 4.13
CA HIS A 377 10.26 -4.78 4.28
C HIS A 377 11.13 -4.15 3.23
N VAL A 378 12.20 -3.49 3.65
CA VAL A 378 13.28 -3.07 2.74
C VAL A 378 14.47 -3.95 3.05
N ASP A 379 14.79 -4.89 2.17
CA ASP A 379 16.07 -5.58 2.27
C ASP A 379 17.20 -4.73 1.67
N TYR A 380 18.44 -5.06 2.02
CA TYR A 380 19.62 -4.38 1.49
C TYR A 380 19.83 -4.57 -0.02
N SER A 381 19.05 -5.44 -0.67
CA SER A 381 19.04 -5.58 -2.14
C SER A 381 18.13 -4.56 -2.82
N GLY A 382 17.49 -3.66 -2.05
CA GLY A 382 16.52 -2.69 -2.55
C GLY A 382 15.15 -3.31 -2.79
N PHE A 383 14.90 -4.53 -2.30
CA PHE A 383 13.60 -5.16 -2.39
C PHE A 383 12.66 -4.50 -1.39
N ASN A 384 11.60 -3.86 -1.90
CA ASN A 384 10.50 -3.36 -1.10
C ASN A 384 9.25 -4.21 -1.34
N GLN A 385 8.75 -4.89 -0.30
CA GLN A 385 7.45 -5.53 -0.34
C GLN A 385 6.52 -4.86 0.65
N GLU A 386 5.47 -4.28 0.09
CA GLU A 386 4.39 -3.68 0.87
C GLU A 386 3.21 -4.64 0.96
N PHE A 387 2.75 -4.89 2.18
CA PHE A 387 1.55 -5.65 2.49
C PHE A 387 0.56 -4.67 3.09
N GLU A 388 -0.68 -4.72 2.62
CA GLU A 388 -1.71 -3.78 3.06
C GLU A 388 -2.92 -4.52 3.62
N THR A 389 -3.55 -3.90 4.61
CA THR A 389 -4.87 -4.31 5.09
C THR A 389 -5.67 -3.11 5.54
N GLU A 390 -7.00 -3.24 5.50
CA GLU A 390 -7.94 -2.21 5.94
C GLU A 390 -8.89 -2.80 6.97
N PHE A 391 -9.16 -2.02 8.02
CA PHE A 391 -10.08 -2.40 9.09
C PHE A 391 -10.75 -1.17 9.67
N LYS A 392 -11.76 -1.40 10.50
CA LYS A 392 -12.48 -0.38 11.24
C LYS A 392 -12.32 -0.62 12.73
N ILE A 393 -12.26 0.47 13.49
CA ILE A 393 -12.38 0.42 14.93
C ILE A 393 -13.45 1.41 15.38
N ASP A 394 -14.40 0.93 16.17
CA ASP A 394 -15.43 1.76 16.78
C ASP A 394 -14.96 2.25 18.15
N LEU A 395 -14.55 3.52 18.18
CA LEU A 395 -14.11 4.21 19.39
C LEU A 395 -15.27 4.80 20.20
N SER A 396 -16.50 4.78 19.67
CA SER A 396 -17.71 5.16 20.41
C SER A 396 -18.29 4.00 21.23
N GLN A 397 -17.94 2.76 20.86
CA GLN A 397 -18.33 1.56 21.58
C GLN A 397 -17.19 1.01 22.44
N GLY A 398 -17.56 0.35 23.55
CA GLY A 398 -16.60 -0.19 24.50
C GLY A 398 -16.15 0.87 25.51
N LYS A 399 -14.84 1.07 25.63
CA LYS A 399 -14.23 1.90 26.68
C LYS A 399 -13.81 3.32 26.26
N GLY A 400 -14.00 3.70 24.99
CA GLY A 400 -13.60 5.01 24.43
C GLY A 400 -12.09 5.27 24.25
N PRO A 401 -11.69 6.35 23.56
CA PRO A 401 -10.28 6.71 23.35
C PRO A 401 -9.45 6.84 24.65
N ASP A 402 -10.04 7.40 25.72
CA ASP A 402 -9.40 7.57 27.04
C ASP A 402 -8.92 6.26 27.65
N PHE A 403 -9.53 5.12 27.28
CA PHE A 403 -9.04 3.81 27.68
C PHE A 403 -7.63 3.55 27.14
N TYR A 404 -7.39 3.87 25.87
CA TYR A 404 -6.08 3.66 25.28
C TYR A 404 -5.03 4.60 25.85
N GLU A 405 -5.39 5.83 26.20
CA GLU A 405 -4.50 6.76 26.91
C GLU A 405 -4.06 6.22 28.27
N LYS A 406 -4.98 5.62 29.03
CA LYS A 406 -4.66 5.02 30.33
C LYS A 406 -3.84 3.74 30.19
N GLU A 407 -4.18 2.87 29.24
CA GLU A 407 -3.48 1.59 29.06
C GLU A 407 -2.08 1.78 28.47
N GLN A 408 -1.88 2.71 27.52
CA GLN A 408 -0.54 2.98 26.97
C GLN A 408 0.43 3.48 28.05
N ASN A 409 -0.04 4.26 29.03
CA ASN A 409 0.76 4.69 30.18
C ASN A 409 1.16 3.51 31.10
N LYS A 410 0.25 2.57 31.37
CA LYS A 410 0.60 1.35 32.13
C LYS A 410 1.60 0.48 31.38
N LEU A 411 1.46 0.40 30.06
CA LEU A 411 2.37 -0.37 29.24
C LEU A 411 3.76 0.25 29.23
N ILE A 412 3.88 1.55 28.98
CA ILE A 412 5.19 2.22 28.97
C ILE A 412 5.90 2.09 30.32
N ASP A 413 5.17 2.18 31.44
CA ASP A 413 5.74 1.98 32.78
C ASP A 413 6.35 0.57 32.93
N LYS A 414 5.70 -0.44 32.35
CA LYS A 414 6.25 -1.81 32.29
C LYS A 414 7.45 -1.94 31.34
N TYR A 415 7.49 -1.20 30.24
CA TYR A 415 8.65 -1.18 29.34
C TYR A 415 9.89 -0.55 29.99
N ILE A 416 9.70 0.39 30.91
CA ILE A 416 10.79 1.12 31.57
C ILE A 416 11.06 0.62 32.99
N GLU A 417 10.35 -0.42 33.45
CA GLU A 417 10.51 -0.98 34.79
C GLU A 417 11.94 -1.50 35.02
N ASP A 418 12.56 -2.05 33.97
CA ASP A 418 13.95 -2.54 34.01
C ASP A 418 15.00 -1.42 33.79
N ASN A 419 14.59 -0.20 33.44
CA ASN A 419 15.54 0.90 33.25
C ASN A 419 16.10 1.33 34.60
N GLU A 420 17.40 1.16 34.82
CA GLU A 420 18.08 1.60 36.03
C GLU A 420 18.68 2.99 35.88
N LEU A 421 18.88 3.68 37.01
CA LEU A 421 19.71 4.86 37.04
C LEU A 421 21.16 4.48 36.69
N PRO A 422 21.87 5.29 35.89
CA PRO A 422 23.29 5.07 35.63
C PRO A 422 24.12 5.04 36.92
N SER A 423 25.24 4.33 36.91
CA SER A 423 26.20 4.36 38.02
C SER A 423 27.09 5.60 37.92
N ALA A 424 27.35 6.27 39.05
CA ALA A 424 28.26 7.40 39.11
C ALA A 424 29.72 6.95 38.92
N GLY A 425 30.48 7.69 38.11
CA GLY A 425 31.93 7.60 38.05
C GLY A 425 32.60 8.24 39.28
N ILE A 426 32.00 9.31 39.80
CA ILE A 426 32.40 10.00 41.03
C ILE A 426 31.15 10.55 41.74
N ASN A 427 31.15 10.54 43.07
CA ASN A 427 30.14 11.22 43.88
C ASN A 427 30.71 12.57 44.33
N ASN A 428 30.15 13.69 43.87
CA ASN A 428 30.58 15.03 44.24
C ASN A 428 29.38 15.96 44.40
N THR A 429 28.82 15.96 45.61
CA THR A 429 27.59 16.68 45.95
C THR A 429 27.64 18.17 45.61
N SER A 430 28.79 18.83 45.77
CA SER A 430 28.92 20.26 45.44
C SER A 430 28.82 20.50 43.93
N LEU A 431 29.46 19.65 43.12
CA LEU A 431 29.42 19.76 41.67
C LEU A 431 28.03 19.38 41.13
N GLU A 432 27.42 18.33 41.67
CA GLU A 432 26.06 17.89 41.35
C GLU A 432 25.04 19.01 41.60
N GLN A 433 25.13 19.69 42.75
CA GLN A 433 24.28 20.85 43.07
C GLN A 433 24.50 22.03 42.09
N GLN A 434 25.75 22.31 41.71
CA GLN A 434 26.04 23.36 40.72
C GLN A 434 25.45 23.02 39.35
N MET A 435 25.54 21.77 38.91
CA MET A 435 24.92 21.29 37.67
C MET A 435 23.40 21.43 37.74
N MET A 436 22.76 20.94 38.80
CA MET A 436 21.30 21.04 38.96
C MET A 436 20.82 22.50 38.99
N ALA A 437 21.51 23.37 39.73
CA ALA A 437 21.17 24.79 39.78
C ALA A 437 21.26 25.44 38.39
N HIS A 438 22.33 25.14 37.64
CA HIS A 438 22.48 25.64 36.27
C HIS A 438 21.38 25.15 35.33
N MET A 439 20.99 23.88 35.44
CA MET A 439 19.98 23.28 34.58
C MET A 439 18.58 23.81 34.91
N ASN A 440 18.23 23.91 36.20
CA ASN A 440 16.96 24.49 36.64
C ASN A 440 16.85 25.99 36.33
N SER A 441 17.97 26.71 36.16
CA SER A 441 17.94 28.12 35.74
C SER A 441 17.65 28.32 34.24
N LYS A 442 17.52 27.26 33.44
CA LYS A 442 17.27 27.36 31.99
C LYS A 442 15.81 27.66 31.63
N GLY A 443 14.89 27.58 32.59
CA GLY A 443 13.46 27.78 32.34
C GLY A 443 12.81 26.65 31.53
N TRP A 444 13.37 25.44 31.60
CA TRP A 444 12.74 24.25 31.03
C TRP A 444 11.54 23.82 31.88
N GLN A 445 10.65 23.02 31.30
CA GLN A 445 9.41 22.60 31.98
C GLN A 445 9.69 21.56 33.06
N GLU A 446 10.66 20.68 32.81
CA GLU A 446 11.13 19.71 33.79
C GLU A 446 11.90 20.36 34.95
N THR A 447 11.81 19.72 36.11
CA THR A 447 12.62 20.05 37.28
C THR A 447 13.71 19.00 37.45
N PHE A 448 14.97 19.41 37.41
CA PHE A 448 16.11 18.54 37.70
C PHE A 448 16.24 18.32 39.20
N VAL A 449 16.26 17.06 39.60
CA VAL A 449 16.20 16.60 40.99
C VAL A 449 17.44 15.82 41.44
N ASP A 450 18.24 15.33 40.49
CA ASP A 450 19.50 14.65 40.78
C ASP A 450 20.49 14.82 39.62
N ALA A 451 21.77 14.65 39.90
CA ALA A 451 22.86 14.67 38.91
C ALA A 451 23.83 13.53 39.20
N ILE A 452 24.03 12.66 38.21
CA ILE A 452 24.92 11.49 38.31
C ILE A 452 26.11 11.72 37.39
N ILE A 453 27.28 12.01 37.95
CA ILE A 453 28.48 12.29 37.16
C ILE A 453 28.97 10.99 36.52
N GLU A 454 28.99 10.93 35.19
CA GLU A 454 29.34 9.72 34.42
C GLU A 454 30.84 9.40 34.52
N GLN A 455 31.68 10.43 34.51
CA GLN A 455 33.13 10.29 34.43
C GLN A 455 33.78 10.35 35.82
N ARG A 456 34.95 9.72 35.96
CA ARG A 456 35.72 9.73 37.23
C ARG A 456 36.47 11.03 37.48
N ASP A 457 36.74 11.79 36.42
CA ASP A 457 37.41 13.08 36.47
C ASP A 457 37.04 13.92 35.23
N TRP A 458 37.42 15.19 35.25
CA TRP A 458 37.29 16.12 34.16
C TRP A 458 38.27 15.83 33.02
N THR A 459 37.80 15.96 31.78
CA THR A 459 38.67 16.04 30.61
C THR A 459 39.12 17.48 30.40
N ILE A 460 40.42 17.77 30.54
CA ILE A 460 40.97 19.11 30.30
C ILE A 460 41.40 19.24 28.84
N GLU A 461 40.91 20.27 28.16
CA GLU A 461 41.36 20.65 26.82
C GLU A 461 42.40 21.77 26.91
N TYR A 462 43.43 21.68 26.06
CA TYR A 462 44.55 22.62 26.00
C TYR A 462 44.63 23.29 24.62
N GLU A 463 45.01 24.56 24.61
CA GLU A 463 45.37 25.30 23.41
C GLU A 463 46.74 25.94 23.64
N LEU A 464 47.72 25.62 22.78
CA LEU A 464 49.12 26.08 22.91
C LEU A 464 49.72 25.80 24.31
N GLY A 465 49.38 24.65 24.90
CA GLY A 465 49.85 24.24 26.22
C GLY A 465 49.15 24.91 27.40
N LYS A 466 48.19 25.82 27.17
CA LYS A 466 47.38 26.44 28.22
C LYS A 466 46.02 25.74 28.33
N PRO A 467 45.53 25.42 29.54
CA PRO A 467 44.19 24.86 29.69
C PRO A 467 43.16 25.92 29.27
N VAL A 468 42.20 25.55 28.41
CA VAL A 468 41.16 26.47 27.90
C VAL A 468 39.77 26.15 28.41
N ARG A 469 39.50 24.87 28.71
CA ARG A 469 38.29 24.42 29.39
C ARG A 469 38.51 23.02 29.96
N LYS A 470 37.64 22.65 30.88
CA LYS A 470 37.48 21.26 31.31
C LYS A 470 36.04 20.82 31.08
N ILE A 471 35.85 19.58 30.65
CA ILE A 471 34.57 19.01 30.27
C ILE A 471 34.27 17.79 31.14
N ILE A 472 33.01 17.64 31.54
CA ILE A 472 32.53 16.45 32.21
C ILE A 472 31.11 16.10 31.76
N ASN A 473 30.80 14.82 31.63
CA ASN A 473 29.45 14.35 31.36
C ASN A 473 28.74 13.95 32.65
N ALA A 474 27.45 14.25 32.73
CA ALA A 474 26.59 13.81 33.82
C ALA A 474 25.20 13.43 33.28
N PHE A 475 24.56 12.46 33.91
CA PHE A 475 23.16 12.16 33.71
C PHE A 475 22.33 13.02 34.67
N MET A 476 21.59 13.96 34.10
CA MET A 476 20.69 14.82 34.87
C MET A 476 19.34 14.14 34.98
N VAL A 477 18.91 13.85 36.20
CA VAL A 477 17.62 13.21 36.49
C VAL A 477 16.58 14.29 36.70
N ALA A 478 15.42 14.17 36.06
CA ALA A 478 14.39 15.19 36.11
C ALA A 478 12.98 14.60 36.23
N LYS A 479 12.07 15.42 36.75
CA LYS A 479 10.63 15.19 36.82
C LYS A 479 9.93 16.16 35.88
N HIS A 480 9.08 15.65 35.00
CA HIS A 480 8.23 16.49 34.16
C HIS A 480 6.94 16.85 34.90
N PRO A 481 6.34 18.03 34.63
CA PRO A 481 5.04 18.41 35.19
C PRO A 481 3.92 17.38 34.93
N ASP A 482 3.99 16.63 33.83
CA ASP A 482 3.03 15.57 33.50
C ASP A 482 3.21 14.28 34.32
N GLY A 483 4.13 14.28 35.30
CA GLY A 483 4.26 13.23 36.30
C GLY A 483 5.19 12.08 35.93
N TYR A 484 5.84 12.11 34.76
CA TYR A 484 6.86 11.12 34.39
C TYR A 484 8.28 11.58 34.77
N CYS A 485 9.19 10.61 34.85
CA CYS A 485 10.58 10.82 35.22
C CYS A 485 11.55 10.29 34.15
N PHE A 486 12.71 10.92 34.05
CA PHE A 486 13.75 10.51 33.11
C PHE A 486 15.13 10.93 33.61
N TYR A 487 16.17 10.36 33.02
CA TYR A 487 17.50 10.96 33.03
C TYR A 487 17.93 11.32 31.62
N HIS A 488 18.80 12.32 31.50
CA HIS A 488 19.32 12.78 30.22
C HIS A 488 20.81 13.02 30.36
N ASN A 489 21.61 12.43 29.45
CA ASN A 489 23.05 12.68 29.41
C ASN A 489 23.32 14.12 28.94
N TYR A 490 24.10 14.87 29.70
CA TYR A 490 24.52 16.23 29.39
C TYR A 490 26.03 16.36 29.53
N GLY A 491 26.63 17.10 28.61
CA GLY A 491 28.00 17.57 28.73
C GLY A 491 28.02 18.95 29.39
N PHE A 492 28.90 19.12 30.38
CA PHE A 492 29.17 20.37 31.06
C PHE A 492 30.59 20.83 30.79
N GLU A 493 30.81 22.15 30.69
CA GLU A 493 32.15 22.74 30.64
C GLU A 493 32.36 23.78 31.75
N SER A 494 33.58 23.86 32.24
CA SER A 494 34.08 24.96 33.07
C SER A 494 35.28 25.59 32.39
N ARG A 495 35.38 26.92 32.43
CA ARG A 495 36.49 27.68 31.84
C ARG A 495 37.43 28.20 32.91
N PRO A 496 38.74 28.36 32.62
CA PRO A 496 39.67 28.95 33.57
C PRO A 496 39.22 30.35 33.97
N THR A 497 39.32 30.63 35.26
CA THR A 497 39.25 31.98 35.83
C THR A 497 40.64 32.33 36.35
N GLY A 498 40.93 33.62 36.58
CA GLY A 498 42.23 34.05 37.12
C GLY A 498 42.62 33.38 38.46
N SER A 499 41.67 32.76 39.16
CA SER A 499 41.85 32.07 40.43
C SER A 499 41.39 30.61 40.45
N GLY A 500 41.04 30.01 39.30
CA GLY A 500 40.54 28.63 39.26
C GLY A 500 39.69 28.31 38.02
N TRP A 501 38.49 27.80 38.24
CA TRP A 501 37.55 27.40 37.19
C TRP A 501 36.17 28.02 37.45
N SER A 502 35.45 28.36 36.38
CA SER A 502 34.06 28.81 36.49
C SER A 502 33.15 27.67 36.96
N SER A 503 31.95 28.03 37.46
CA SER A 503 30.86 27.07 37.63
C SER A 503 30.59 26.31 36.31
N PRO A 504 30.15 25.04 36.39
CA PRO A 504 29.82 24.25 35.21
C PRO A 504 28.70 24.92 34.41
N GLN A 505 28.85 24.93 33.10
CA GLN A 505 27.86 25.41 32.14
C GLN A 505 27.47 24.29 31.18
N TYR A 506 26.21 24.26 30.79
CA TYR A 506 25.71 23.36 29.74
C TYR A 506 26.50 23.54 28.44
N ARG A 507 26.99 22.44 27.87
CA ARG A 507 27.73 22.38 26.60
C ARG A 507 26.95 21.62 25.53
N SER A 508 26.44 20.44 25.88
CA SER A 508 25.83 19.51 24.93
C SER A 508 24.79 18.64 25.61
N SER A 509 23.88 18.09 24.82
CA SER A 509 22.89 17.09 25.25
C SER A 509 23.07 15.78 24.46
N GLY A 510 22.86 14.67 25.14
CA GLY A 510 22.90 13.31 24.61
C GLY A 510 21.51 12.67 24.59
N SER A 511 21.45 11.37 24.83
CA SER A 511 20.19 10.61 24.91
C SER A 511 19.43 10.91 26.20
N ARG A 512 18.10 10.90 26.10
CA ARG A 512 17.16 10.90 27.23
C ARG A 512 16.57 9.49 27.39
N THR A 513 16.38 9.05 28.62
CA THR A 513 15.82 7.74 28.94
C THR A 513 14.80 7.88 30.06
N ARG A 514 13.57 7.42 29.80
CA ARG A 514 12.48 7.42 30.80
C ARG A 514 12.74 6.35 31.87
N ILE A 515 12.42 6.66 33.11
CA ILE A 515 12.54 5.76 34.27
C ILE A 515 11.28 5.86 35.13
N LEU A 516 11.03 4.84 35.96
CA LEU A 516 10.00 4.95 36.99
C LEU A 516 10.41 6.02 38.02
N CYS A 517 9.50 6.92 38.37
CA CYS A 517 9.75 7.95 39.37
C CYS A 517 10.11 7.37 40.75
N SER A 518 9.66 6.16 41.07
CA SER A 518 10.02 5.43 42.29
C SER A 518 11.50 5.05 42.39
N LYS A 519 12.25 5.11 41.27
CA LYS A 519 13.70 4.85 41.25
C LYS A 519 14.54 6.08 41.58
N ILE A 520 13.94 7.27 41.61
CA ILE A 520 14.65 8.48 42.01
C ILE A 520 14.75 8.47 43.53
N LYS A 521 15.99 8.53 44.05
CA LYS A 521 16.23 8.64 45.50
C LYS A 521 15.77 10.02 45.97
N HIS A 522 15.05 10.04 47.09
CA HIS A 522 14.60 11.26 47.75
C HIS A 522 15.70 11.92 48.57
#